data_AF-A0A6T5NIR0-F1
#
_entry.id   AF-A0A6T5NIR0-F1
#
_cell.length_a   1.000
_cell.length_b   1.000
_cell.length_c   1.000
_cell.angle_alpha   90.00
_cell.angle_beta   90.00
_cell.angle_gamma   90.00
#
_symmetry.space_group_name_H-M   'P 1'
#
loop_
_entity.id
_entity.type
_entity.pdbx_description
1 polymer ?
#
loop_
_entity_poly.entity_id
_entity_poly.type
_entity_poly.pdbx_seq_one_letter_code
_entity_poly.pdbx_strand_id
1 'polypeptide(L)'
;MKFSSSTALLFALATGAQSFTVSGLGGSQRITTQGQLISAAAVNTLTSSRPASSRLSTRLLTSMSGGSTEPYTCKASHILVKTEDEINLIFDGLQNAGWDFANVAKESSQCPSGKSGGDLGWFGKGMMVPEFEQAAFQGKVGDLVKVKTQFGWHVLRVDEQSFEKPKPEPLAVRARHILVQDEGEADLLMEQIQGGSDFEGLAQQQSSCPSKAQGGDLGWFGRNQMVKEFEEACYAAEVDDLMKVKTQFGWHVLQLTGRKAPPADLTVQDLAALLADPAAREAAQLVDVREPDELQREGSLAAQGFVNIPLSQSQDWAPKIARGELLDRTKRTVVLCKKGIRSTQMAQFLLTQAEFEDVASVAGGMDAYAQDIGLP
;
A
#
# COMPACT_ATOMS: atom_id res chain seq x y z
N MET A 1 45.59 25.06 -5.97
CA MET A 1 45.09 24.41 -7.21
C MET A 1 43.97 25.28 -7.78
N LYS A 2 44.00 25.63 -9.08
CA LYS A 2 42.97 26.46 -9.72
C LYS A 2 41.82 25.55 -10.17
N PHE A 3 40.63 25.71 -9.61
CA PHE A 3 39.44 24.94 -9.96
C PHE A 3 38.46 25.80 -10.78
N SER A 4 37.77 25.17 -11.73
CA SER A 4 36.62 25.75 -12.45
C SER A 4 35.48 26.06 -11.47
N SER A 5 34.64 27.08 -11.75
CA SER A 5 33.63 27.61 -10.81
C SER A 5 32.66 26.54 -10.30
N SER A 6 32.36 25.52 -11.12
CA SER A 6 31.47 24.42 -10.76
C SER A 6 32.12 23.40 -9.82
N THR A 7 33.45 23.25 -9.86
CA THR A 7 34.18 22.28 -9.04
C THR A 7 34.47 22.83 -7.63
N ALA A 8 34.62 24.15 -7.50
CA ALA A 8 34.83 24.80 -6.20
C ALA A 8 33.60 24.70 -5.27
N LEU A 9 32.39 24.73 -5.84
CA LEU A 9 31.13 24.66 -5.06
C LEU A 9 30.87 23.25 -4.51
N LEU A 10 31.15 22.20 -5.29
CA LEU A 10 31.06 20.81 -4.82
C LEU A 10 32.09 20.51 -3.72
N PHE A 11 33.30 21.08 -3.82
CA PHE A 11 34.36 20.85 -2.84
C PHE A 11 34.07 21.56 -1.50
N ALA A 12 33.42 22.74 -1.52
CA ALA A 12 33.03 23.47 -0.32
C ALA A 12 31.93 22.75 0.49
N LEU A 13 30.96 22.12 -0.20
CA LEU A 13 29.90 21.33 0.45
C LEU A 13 30.43 20.04 1.10
N ALA A 14 31.48 19.44 0.54
CA ALA A 14 32.07 18.21 1.07
C ALA A 14 33.03 18.43 2.26
N THR A 15 33.54 19.64 2.49
CA THR A 15 34.64 19.90 3.44
C THR A 15 34.27 20.81 4.62
N GLY A 16 33.07 21.39 4.65
CA GLY A 16 32.60 22.21 5.79
C GLY A 16 33.34 23.54 5.98
N ALA A 17 34.02 24.04 4.94
CA ALA A 17 34.80 25.28 5.03
C ALA A 17 33.91 26.53 5.16
N GLN A 18 34.18 27.39 6.15
CA GLN A 18 33.37 28.57 6.48
C GLN A 18 33.62 29.81 5.59
N SER A 19 34.65 29.78 4.74
CA SER A 19 34.84 30.79 3.69
C SER A 19 35.72 30.27 2.56
N PHE A 20 35.44 30.68 1.31
CA PHE A 20 36.28 30.37 0.16
C PHE A 20 36.26 31.50 -0.88
N THR A 21 37.33 31.56 -1.69
CA THR A 21 37.53 32.61 -2.69
C THR A 21 37.42 32.01 -4.09
N VAL A 22 36.49 32.52 -4.89
CA VAL A 22 36.32 32.11 -6.30
C VAL A 22 36.94 33.17 -7.19
N SER A 23 37.87 32.77 -8.06
CA SER A 23 38.52 33.67 -9.02
C SER A 23 38.08 33.35 -10.44
N GLY A 24 37.46 34.32 -11.12
CA GLY A 24 37.05 34.21 -12.52
C GLY A 24 37.59 35.35 -13.38
N LEU A 25 37.27 35.34 -14.67
CA LEU A 25 37.73 36.32 -15.67
C LEU A 25 37.30 37.78 -15.39
N GLY A 26 36.41 38.02 -14.41
CA GLY A 26 35.96 39.34 -13.98
C GLY A 26 36.43 39.79 -12.59
N GLY A 27 37.40 39.10 -11.97
CA GLY A 27 37.90 39.40 -10.63
C GLY A 27 37.62 38.31 -9.59
N SER A 28 38.17 38.49 -8.39
CA SER A 28 38.11 37.51 -7.29
C SER A 28 37.08 37.96 -6.25
N GLN A 29 36.12 37.10 -5.92
CA GLN A 29 35.11 37.36 -4.88
C GLN A 29 35.23 36.37 -3.73
N ARG A 30 35.17 36.90 -2.51
CA ARG A 30 35.25 36.12 -1.26
C ARG A 30 33.83 35.86 -0.74
N ILE A 31 33.46 34.60 -0.61
CA ILE A 31 32.15 34.18 -0.12
C ILE A 31 32.33 33.62 1.29
N THR A 32 31.56 34.14 2.24
CA THR A 32 31.56 33.73 3.64
C THR A 32 30.18 33.16 3.97
N THR A 33 30.13 31.95 4.54
CA THR A 33 28.88 31.32 4.97
C THR A 33 28.72 31.50 6.48
N GLN A 34 27.91 32.47 6.90
CA GLN A 34 27.35 32.47 8.26
C GLN A 34 25.94 31.91 8.20
N GLY A 35 25.72 30.83 8.96
CA GLY A 35 24.43 30.31 9.44
C GLY A 35 23.19 30.49 8.56
N GLN A 36 22.73 29.38 7.98
CA GLN A 36 21.39 29.13 7.42
C GLN A 36 20.97 29.92 6.16
N LEU A 37 20.42 29.15 5.21
CA LEU A 37 19.69 29.55 4.00
C LEU A 37 20.49 30.26 2.91
N ILE A 38 20.93 29.47 1.93
CA ILE A 38 21.21 29.99 0.59
C ILE A 38 19.85 30.35 -0.03
N SER A 39 19.44 31.61 0.09
CA SER A 39 18.24 32.11 -0.58
C SER A 39 18.37 31.95 -2.09
N ALA A 40 17.30 31.47 -2.74
CA ALA A 40 17.17 31.28 -4.18
C ALA A 40 17.47 32.54 -5.03
N ALA A 41 17.62 33.70 -4.41
CA ALA A 41 17.99 34.96 -5.05
C ALA A 41 19.46 35.01 -5.53
N ALA A 42 20.38 34.21 -4.98
CA ALA A 42 21.80 34.23 -5.37
C ALA A 42 22.11 33.39 -6.63
N VAL A 43 21.19 32.51 -7.06
CA VAL A 43 21.38 31.60 -8.19
C VAL A 43 21.01 32.26 -9.52
N ASN A 44 20.14 33.28 -9.50
CA ASN A 44 19.63 33.93 -10.72
C ASN A 44 20.58 34.97 -11.34
N THR A 45 21.67 35.37 -10.67
CA THR A 45 22.61 36.36 -11.20
C THR A 45 23.75 35.75 -12.05
N LEU A 46 23.81 34.42 -12.19
CA LEU A 46 24.89 33.73 -12.91
C LEU A 46 24.46 33.09 -14.25
N THR A 47 23.17 33.16 -14.63
CA THR A 47 22.65 32.47 -15.82
C THR A 47 22.24 33.38 -16.98
N SER A 48 22.44 34.70 -16.90
CA SER A 48 22.12 35.63 -17.98
C SER A 48 23.31 35.95 -18.90
N SER A 49 23.92 34.94 -19.54
CA SER A 49 24.61 35.19 -20.82
C SER A 49 24.70 33.96 -21.74
N ARG A 50 23.80 33.97 -22.74
CA ARG A 50 23.88 33.35 -24.09
C ARG A 50 23.48 31.87 -24.28
N PRO A 51 23.02 31.52 -25.51
CA PRO A 51 21.94 30.56 -25.72
C PRO A 51 22.38 29.22 -26.36
N ALA A 52 21.48 28.24 -26.25
CA ALA A 52 21.22 27.10 -27.14
C ALA A 52 22.41 26.37 -27.76
N SER A 53 22.73 25.18 -27.22
CA SER A 53 22.82 23.90 -27.96
C SER A 53 23.46 22.81 -27.09
N SER A 54 22.63 21.97 -26.47
CA SER A 54 22.86 20.54 -26.21
C SER A 54 21.83 20.05 -25.20
N ARG A 55 20.93 19.18 -25.67
CA ARG A 55 20.00 18.43 -24.81
C ARG A 55 20.80 17.39 -24.04
N LEU A 56 21.30 17.75 -22.86
CA LEU A 56 21.78 16.81 -21.86
C LEU A 56 21.11 17.15 -20.53
N SER A 57 20.00 16.45 -20.30
CA SER A 57 19.56 15.92 -19.02
C SER A 57 20.22 16.54 -17.79
N THR A 58 19.63 17.62 -17.29
CA THR A 58 19.75 17.94 -15.87
C THR A 58 18.34 18.12 -15.31
N ARG A 59 17.59 17.00 -15.28
CA ARG A 59 16.54 16.83 -14.27
C ARG A 59 17.28 16.79 -12.94
N LEU A 60 17.45 17.96 -12.34
CA LEU A 60 17.87 18.11 -10.97
C LEU A 60 16.88 17.28 -10.14
N LEU A 61 17.37 16.20 -9.52
CA LEU A 61 16.64 15.48 -8.49
C LEU A 61 16.42 16.43 -7.31
N THR A 62 15.31 17.17 -7.36
CA THR A 62 14.63 17.61 -6.14
C THR A 62 13.68 16.48 -5.73
N SER A 63 14.24 15.32 -5.39
CA SER A 63 13.54 14.37 -4.53
C SER A 63 13.75 14.85 -3.10
N MET A 64 13.01 15.88 -2.70
CA MET A 64 12.70 16.03 -1.29
C MET A 64 11.84 14.82 -0.95
N SER A 65 12.46 13.83 -0.30
CA SER A 65 11.78 12.70 0.32
C SER A 65 10.75 13.25 1.30
N GLY A 66 9.51 13.41 0.84
CA GLY A 66 8.33 13.61 1.66
C GLY A 66 7.96 12.33 2.39
N GLY A 67 8.91 11.76 3.14
CA GLY A 67 8.62 10.68 4.08
C GLY A 67 7.80 11.25 5.22
N SER A 68 6.72 10.57 5.60
CA SER A 68 5.98 10.91 6.81
C SER A 68 6.92 10.87 8.02
N THR A 69 6.78 11.79 8.97
CA THR A 69 7.54 11.78 10.23
C THR A 69 7.02 10.71 11.19
N GLU A 70 5.83 10.17 10.93
CA GLU A 70 5.20 9.10 11.69
C GLU A 70 5.04 7.85 10.82
N PRO A 71 5.16 6.65 11.40
CA PRO A 71 4.96 5.41 10.65
C PRO A 71 3.50 5.26 10.23
N TYR A 72 3.28 4.64 9.06
CA TYR A 72 1.94 4.28 8.58
C TYR A 72 1.42 3.00 9.24
N THR A 73 2.32 2.04 9.45
CA THR A 73 2.03 0.78 10.14
C THR A 73 3.14 0.45 11.13
N CYS A 74 2.79 -0.26 12.20
CA CYS A 74 3.74 -0.82 13.14
C CYS A 74 3.42 -2.29 13.40
N LYS A 75 4.47 -3.06 13.67
CA LYS A 75 4.39 -4.41 14.19
C LYS A 75 4.82 -4.38 15.64
N ALA A 76 4.00 -4.93 16.52
CA ALA A 76 4.27 -4.91 17.94
C ALA A 76 3.78 -6.18 18.62
N SER A 77 4.46 -6.54 19.70
CA SER A 77 4.10 -7.65 20.57
C SER A 77 3.61 -7.10 21.91
N HIS A 78 2.62 -7.73 22.53
CA HIS A 78 2.17 -7.35 23.87
C HIS A 78 2.02 -8.49 24.86
N ILE A 79 2.04 -8.13 26.14
CA ILE A 79 1.67 -8.98 27.26
C ILE A 79 0.54 -8.30 28.03
N LEU A 80 -0.59 -8.97 28.18
CA LEU A 80 -1.77 -8.47 28.90
C LEU A 80 -1.90 -9.15 30.27
N VAL A 81 -1.97 -8.37 31.33
CA VAL A 81 -2.27 -8.83 32.70
C VAL A 81 -3.34 -7.97 33.37
N LYS A 82 -3.90 -8.46 34.48
CA LYS A 82 -5.02 -7.78 35.17
C LYS A 82 -4.53 -6.72 36.15
N THR A 83 -3.41 -6.97 36.83
CA THR A 83 -2.96 -6.14 37.94
C THR A 83 -1.73 -5.31 37.60
N GLU A 84 -1.58 -4.18 38.29
CA GLU A 84 -0.44 -3.29 38.10
C GLU A 84 0.87 -3.91 38.65
N ASP A 85 0.77 -4.69 39.72
CA ASP A 85 1.93 -5.35 40.32
C ASP A 85 2.53 -6.42 39.39
N GLU A 86 1.69 -7.23 38.76
CA GLU A 86 2.11 -8.22 37.76
C GLU A 86 2.83 -7.56 36.58
N ILE A 87 2.28 -6.44 36.07
CA ILE A 87 2.87 -5.80 34.90
C ILE A 87 4.18 -5.11 35.22
N ASN A 88 4.32 -4.57 36.44
CA ASN A 88 5.56 -3.96 36.90
C ASN A 88 6.67 -5.00 37.02
N LEU A 89 6.37 -6.17 37.60
CA LEU A 89 7.33 -7.28 37.67
C LEU A 89 7.79 -7.73 36.28
N ILE A 90 6.85 -7.89 35.35
CA ILE A 90 7.15 -8.29 33.97
C ILE A 90 7.99 -7.22 33.27
N PHE A 91 7.63 -5.95 33.39
CA PHE A 91 8.36 -4.85 32.77
C PHE A 91 9.81 -4.77 33.27
N ASP A 92 10.01 -4.87 34.58
CA ASP A 92 11.34 -4.84 35.18
C ASP A 92 12.18 -6.06 34.77
N GLY A 93 11.56 -7.24 34.68
CA GLY A 93 12.20 -8.46 34.20
C GLY A 93 12.63 -8.38 32.73
N LEU A 94 11.80 -7.81 31.87
CA LEU A 94 12.11 -7.60 30.46
C LEU A 94 13.20 -6.55 30.25
N GLN A 95 13.18 -5.46 31.02
CA GLN A 95 14.13 -4.35 30.85
C GLN A 95 15.50 -4.66 31.46
N ASN A 96 15.55 -5.29 32.64
CA ASN A 96 16.77 -5.39 33.44
C ASN A 96 17.29 -6.82 33.62
N ALA A 97 16.41 -7.83 33.59
CA ALA A 97 16.79 -9.23 33.83
C ALA A 97 16.97 -10.07 32.55
N GLY A 98 16.77 -9.46 31.37
CA GLY A 98 16.96 -10.12 30.08
C GLY A 98 15.94 -11.22 29.79
N TRP A 99 14.72 -11.11 30.34
CA TRP A 99 13.66 -12.08 30.08
C TRP A 99 13.29 -12.09 28.59
N ASP A 100 13.06 -13.28 28.04
CA ASP A 100 12.56 -13.42 26.68
C ASP A 100 11.07 -13.05 26.62
N PHE A 101 10.75 -12.02 25.84
CA PHE A 101 9.39 -11.49 25.73
C PHE A 101 8.38 -12.55 25.28
N ALA A 102 8.75 -13.36 24.28
CA ALA A 102 7.84 -14.34 23.71
C ALA A 102 7.50 -15.45 24.71
N ASN A 103 8.46 -15.87 25.52
CA ASN A 103 8.24 -16.84 26.59
C ASN A 103 7.37 -16.26 27.70
N VAL A 104 7.66 -15.03 28.17
CA VAL A 104 6.83 -14.37 29.19
C VAL A 104 5.40 -14.17 28.69
N ALA A 105 5.23 -13.82 27.41
CA ALA A 105 3.91 -13.70 26.80
C ALA A 105 3.14 -15.03 26.74
N LYS A 106 3.82 -16.15 26.44
CA LYS A 106 3.19 -17.48 26.44
C LYS A 106 2.73 -17.92 27.83
N GLU A 107 3.48 -17.55 28.86
CA GLU A 107 3.21 -17.98 30.23
C GLU A 107 2.22 -17.05 30.98
N SER A 108 2.35 -15.75 30.80
CA SER A 108 1.69 -14.74 31.66
C SER A 108 0.61 -13.93 30.95
N SER A 109 0.59 -13.89 29.62
CA SER A 109 -0.38 -13.06 28.88
C SER A 109 -1.78 -13.68 28.90
N GLN A 110 -2.77 -12.86 29.26
CA GLN A 110 -4.19 -13.22 29.20
C GLN A 110 -4.80 -12.98 27.81
N CYS A 111 -4.03 -12.42 26.88
CA CYS A 111 -4.45 -12.23 25.50
C CYS A 111 -4.29 -13.53 24.68
N PRO A 112 -5.20 -13.86 23.74
CA PRO A 112 -5.03 -14.98 22.82
C PRO A 112 -3.69 -14.96 22.05
N SER A 113 -3.10 -13.77 21.81
CA SER A 113 -1.78 -13.63 21.19
C SER A 113 -0.63 -14.21 22.03
N GLY A 114 -0.85 -14.44 23.33
CA GLY A 114 0.14 -15.05 24.23
C GLY A 114 0.70 -16.36 23.68
N LYS A 115 -0.14 -17.21 23.05
CA LYS A 115 0.29 -18.46 22.41
C LYS A 115 1.33 -18.25 21.30
N SER A 116 1.26 -17.11 20.62
CA SER A 116 2.19 -16.68 19.57
C SER A 116 3.29 -15.75 20.11
N GLY A 117 3.59 -15.80 21.41
CA GLY A 117 4.61 -14.95 22.01
C GLY A 117 4.21 -13.47 22.12
N GLY A 118 2.91 -13.18 22.11
CA GLY A 118 2.37 -11.83 22.23
C GLY A 118 2.30 -11.07 20.90
N ASP A 119 2.72 -11.67 19.79
CA ASP A 119 2.75 -11.04 18.47
C ASP A 119 1.35 -10.67 17.98
N LEU A 120 1.18 -9.41 17.57
CA LEU A 120 -0.07 -8.88 17.00
C LEU A 120 0.01 -8.72 15.48
N GLY A 121 1.17 -8.95 14.88
CA GLY A 121 1.43 -8.64 13.48
C GLY A 121 1.44 -7.13 13.21
N TRP A 122 1.31 -6.78 11.93
CA TRP A 122 1.26 -5.40 11.45
C TRP A 122 -0.13 -4.79 11.62
N PHE A 123 -0.20 -3.58 12.15
CA PHE A 123 -1.44 -2.81 12.23
C PHE A 123 -1.21 -1.34 11.87
N GLY A 124 -2.26 -0.72 11.33
CA GLY A 124 -2.33 0.71 11.01
C GLY A 124 -3.12 1.51 12.05
N LYS A 125 -3.20 2.83 11.85
CA LYS A 125 -4.01 3.71 12.69
C LYS A 125 -5.51 3.37 12.62
N GLY A 126 -6.20 3.47 13.75
CA GLY A 126 -7.62 3.14 13.93
C GLY A 126 -7.91 1.65 14.15
N MET A 127 -6.91 0.76 14.08
CA MET A 127 -7.10 -0.69 14.26
C MET A 127 -7.00 -1.13 15.73
N MET A 128 -6.34 -0.34 16.57
CA MET A 128 -6.11 -0.63 17.99
C MET A 128 -6.81 0.42 18.87
N VAL A 129 -6.91 0.14 20.18
CA VAL A 129 -7.43 1.14 21.13
C VAL A 129 -6.51 2.36 21.18
N PRO A 130 -7.04 3.60 21.33
CA PRO A 130 -6.26 4.83 21.17
C PRO A 130 -5.00 4.90 22.04
N GLU A 131 -5.06 4.44 23.29
CA GLU A 131 -3.94 4.45 24.23
C GLU A 131 -2.81 3.51 23.79
N PHE A 132 -3.17 2.37 23.23
CA PHE A 132 -2.22 1.38 22.72
C PHE A 132 -1.59 1.84 21.41
N GLU A 133 -2.42 2.36 20.49
CA GLU A 133 -1.96 2.92 19.24
C GLU A 133 -0.95 4.05 19.48
N GLN A 134 -1.28 4.98 20.38
CA GLN A 134 -0.39 6.08 20.71
C GLN A 134 0.98 5.57 21.19
N ALA A 135 1.01 4.58 22.08
CA ALA A 135 2.26 3.99 22.55
C ALA A 135 3.06 3.30 21.42
N ALA A 136 2.38 2.60 20.50
CA ALA A 136 3.02 1.86 19.42
C ALA A 136 3.61 2.76 18.33
N PHE A 137 2.89 3.83 17.97
CA PHE A 137 3.29 4.75 16.89
C PHE A 137 4.25 5.85 17.38
N GLN A 138 4.25 6.18 18.68
CA GLN A 138 5.17 7.17 19.26
C GLN A 138 6.46 6.53 19.82
N GLY A 139 6.42 5.24 20.19
CA GLY A 139 7.60 4.50 20.63
C GLY A 139 8.59 4.25 19.50
N LYS A 140 9.84 3.95 19.84
CA LYS A 140 10.86 3.50 18.88
C LYS A 140 10.88 1.98 18.80
N VAL A 141 11.39 1.44 17.70
CA VAL A 141 11.66 0.01 17.57
C VAL A 141 12.56 -0.46 18.71
N GLY A 142 12.10 -1.48 19.44
CA GLY A 142 12.72 -2.03 20.63
C GLY A 142 12.24 -1.43 21.96
N ASP A 143 11.48 -0.32 21.95
CA ASP A 143 10.99 0.29 23.18
C ASP A 143 9.95 -0.60 23.87
N LEU A 144 10.07 -0.69 25.20
CA LEU A 144 9.08 -1.28 26.07
C LEU A 144 8.23 -0.18 26.71
N VAL A 145 6.91 -0.24 26.54
CA VAL A 145 5.97 0.76 27.08
C VAL A 145 4.85 0.09 27.84
N LYS A 146 4.52 0.59 29.03
CA LYS A 146 3.34 0.17 29.78
C LYS A 146 2.12 0.97 29.35
N VAL A 147 1.04 0.29 29.03
CA VAL A 147 -0.22 0.91 28.60
C VAL A 147 -1.37 0.36 29.42
N LYS A 148 -2.19 1.24 29.99
CA LYS A 148 -3.44 0.86 30.66
C LYS A 148 -4.61 1.05 29.69
N THR A 149 -5.45 0.04 29.56
CA THR A 149 -6.66 0.07 28.72
C THR A 149 -7.85 -0.46 29.50
N GLN A 150 -9.04 -0.47 28.88
CA GLN A 150 -10.22 -1.12 29.44
C GLN A 150 -10.04 -2.64 29.70
N PHE A 151 -9.07 -3.29 29.04
CA PHE A 151 -8.83 -4.73 29.18
C PHE A 151 -7.87 -5.09 30.32
N GLY A 152 -7.20 -4.09 30.91
CA GLY A 152 -6.16 -4.28 31.91
C GLY A 152 -4.87 -3.57 31.53
N TRP A 153 -3.75 -4.13 32.01
CA TRP A 153 -2.41 -3.59 31.84
C TRP A 153 -1.66 -4.34 30.75
N HIS A 154 -1.03 -3.58 29.85
CA HIS A 154 -0.28 -4.10 28.72
C HIS A 154 1.18 -3.66 28.83
N VAL A 155 2.10 -4.57 28.55
CA VAL A 155 3.47 -4.22 28.18
C VAL A 155 3.58 -4.42 26.69
N LEU A 156 3.86 -3.32 26.00
CA LEU A 156 4.05 -3.25 24.57
C LEU A 156 5.54 -3.28 24.25
N ARG A 157 5.93 -4.06 23.24
CA ARG A 157 7.21 -3.93 22.57
C ARG A 157 6.98 -3.61 21.09
N VAL A 158 7.52 -2.51 20.61
CA VAL A 158 7.50 -2.19 19.18
C VAL A 158 8.59 -3.02 18.50
N ASP A 159 8.20 -3.94 17.62
CA ASP A 159 9.13 -4.83 16.94
C ASP A 159 9.64 -4.21 15.63
N GLU A 160 8.74 -3.62 14.84
CA GLU A 160 9.07 -2.99 13.55
C GLU A 160 8.12 -1.81 13.25
N GLN A 161 8.58 -0.85 12.46
CA GLN A 161 7.78 0.30 12.01
C GLN A 161 8.02 0.53 10.51
N SER A 162 6.95 0.83 9.78
CA SER A 162 7.02 1.18 8.35
C SER A 162 6.57 2.61 8.11
N PHE A 163 7.41 3.36 7.42
CA PHE A 163 7.14 4.74 6.98
C PHE A 163 6.70 4.80 5.52
N GLU A 164 6.62 3.64 4.85
CA GLU A 164 6.08 3.54 3.52
C GLU A 164 4.57 3.39 3.60
N LYS A 165 3.86 4.12 2.73
CA LYS A 165 2.41 3.95 2.60
C LYS A 165 2.16 2.48 2.23
N PRO A 166 1.41 1.71 3.04
CA PRO A 166 1.18 0.30 2.75
C PRO A 166 0.54 0.18 1.38
N LYS A 167 1.10 -0.68 0.53
CA LYS A 167 0.48 -1.03 -0.74
C LYS A 167 -0.89 -1.64 -0.43
N PRO A 168 -1.95 -1.18 -1.07
CA PRO A 168 -3.26 -1.74 -0.83
C PRO A 168 -3.25 -3.20 -1.29
N GLU A 169 -3.76 -4.08 -0.44
CA GLU A 169 -3.78 -5.51 -0.72
C GLU A 169 -4.68 -5.81 -1.93
N PRO A 170 -4.24 -6.65 -2.89
CA PRO A 170 -5.06 -6.98 -4.06
C PRO A 170 -6.36 -7.70 -3.65
N LEU A 171 -7.44 -7.48 -4.40
CA LEU A 171 -8.71 -8.19 -4.19
C LEU A 171 -8.63 -9.67 -4.57
N ALA A 172 -7.85 -9.95 -5.60
CA ALA A 172 -7.61 -11.28 -6.11
C ALA A 172 -6.23 -11.33 -6.76
N VAL A 173 -5.63 -12.51 -6.73
CA VAL A 173 -4.37 -12.80 -7.39
C VAL A 173 -4.58 -13.95 -8.37
N ARG A 174 -3.78 -13.98 -9.43
CA ARG A 174 -3.72 -15.10 -10.37
C ARG A 174 -2.34 -15.72 -10.28
N ALA A 175 -2.28 -17.03 -10.12
CA ALA A 175 -1.03 -17.76 -10.04
C ALA A 175 -1.11 -19.04 -10.84
N ARG A 176 0.06 -19.52 -11.26
CA ARG A 176 0.24 -20.87 -11.78
C ARG A 176 1.23 -21.63 -10.90
N HIS A 177 1.10 -22.95 -10.82
CA HIS A 177 1.98 -23.75 -9.98
C HIS A 177 2.33 -25.13 -10.57
N ILE A 178 3.40 -25.72 -10.04
CA ILE A 178 3.81 -27.10 -10.25
C ILE A 178 3.93 -27.75 -8.87
N LEU A 179 3.02 -28.68 -8.58
CA LEU A 179 3.06 -29.48 -7.36
C LEU A 179 3.94 -30.74 -7.51
N VAL A 180 4.96 -30.85 -6.68
CA VAL A 180 5.88 -31.99 -6.55
C VAL A 180 5.96 -32.46 -5.09
N GLN A 181 6.40 -33.70 -4.85
CA GLN A 181 6.47 -34.25 -3.48
C GLN A 181 7.77 -33.90 -2.77
N ASP A 182 8.88 -33.85 -3.51
CA ASP A 182 10.23 -33.65 -2.97
C ASP A 182 10.70 -32.21 -3.12
N GLU A 183 11.50 -31.72 -2.17
CA GLU A 183 12.04 -30.36 -2.21
C GLU A 183 13.10 -30.21 -3.32
N GLY A 184 13.92 -31.25 -3.53
CA GLY A 184 14.96 -31.25 -4.56
C GLY A 184 14.38 -31.18 -5.97
N GLU A 185 13.23 -31.84 -6.21
CA GLU A 185 12.49 -31.69 -7.47
C GLU A 185 12.01 -30.23 -7.67
N ALA A 186 11.52 -29.59 -6.62
CA ALA A 186 11.09 -28.19 -6.67
C ALA A 186 12.27 -27.25 -6.97
N ASP A 187 13.44 -27.49 -6.39
CA ASP A 187 14.65 -26.70 -6.64
C ASP A 187 15.14 -26.83 -8.08
N LEU A 188 15.15 -28.06 -8.62
CA LEU A 188 15.50 -28.29 -10.02
C LEU A 188 14.53 -27.60 -10.98
N LEU A 189 13.23 -27.63 -10.68
CA LEU A 189 12.21 -26.91 -11.45
C LEU A 189 12.42 -25.40 -11.42
N MET A 190 12.72 -24.82 -10.25
CA MET A 190 13.03 -23.40 -10.11
C MET A 190 14.21 -23.01 -11.01
N GLU A 191 15.30 -23.78 -10.98
CA GLU A 191 16.48 -23.56 -11.82
C GLU A 191 16.15 -23.65 -13.32
N GLN A 192 15.37 -24.64 -13.73
CA GLN A 192 14.96 -24.81 -15.12
C GLN A 192 14.12 -23.64 -15.63
N ILE A 193 13.15 -23.18 -14.83
CA ILE A 193 12.26 -22.07 -15.18
C ILE A 193 13.06 -20.76 -15.23
N GLN A 194 13.95 -20.52 -14.26
CA GLN A 194 14.85 -19.36 -14.27
C GLN A 194 15.83 -19.41 -15.46
N GLY A 195 16.22 -20.61 -15.89
CA GLY A 195 16.99 -20.85 -17.11
C GLY A 195 16.22 -20.64 -18.42
N GLY A 196 14.94 -20.25 -18.36
CA GLY A 196 14.10 -19.98 -19.53
C GLY A 196 13.33 -21.19 -20.07
N SER A 197 13.25 -22.29 -19.31
CA SER A 197 12.39 -23.42 -19.67
C SER A 197 10.92 -23.01 -19.63
N ASP A 198 10.11 -23.65 -20.46
CA ASP A 198 8.66 -23.40 -20.50
C ASP A 198 7.97 -23.96 -19.24
N PHE A 199 7.36 -23.06 -18.47
CA PHE A 199 6.63 -23.41 -17.25
C PHE A 199 5.45 -24.34 -17.55
N GLU A 200 4.69 -24.08 -18.62
CA GLU A 200 3.50 -24.85 -18.96
C GLU A 200 3.86 -26.31 -19.30
N GLY A 201 4.89 -26.51 -20.12
CA GLY A 201 5.42 -27.83 -20.43
C GLY A 201 5.90 -28.59 -19.18
N LEU A 202 6.62 -27.93 -18.27
CA LEU A 202 7.05 -28.54 -17.01
C LEU A 202 5.86 -28.89 -16.10
N ALA A 203 4.86 -28.01 -16.02
CA ALA A 203 3.64 -28.26 -15.25
C ALA A 203 2.88 -29.47 -15.78
N GLN A 204 2.67 -29.56 -17.10
CA GLN A 204 1.97 -30.68 -17.75
C GLN A 204 2.66 -32.02 -17.51
N GLN A 205 4.00 -32.05 -17.49
CA GLN A 205 4.80 -33.26 -17.37
C GLN A 205 5.00 -33.71 -15.93
N GLN A 206 5.33 -32.79 -15.04
CA GLN A 206 5.84 -33.11 -13.70
C GLN A 206 4.86 -32.80 -12.58
N SER A 207 3.82 -31.99 -12.82
CA SER A 207 2.89 -31.66 -11.76
C SER A 207 1.97 -32.83 -11.41
N SER A 208 1.77 -33.02 -10.11
CA SER A 208 0.76 -33.92 -9.55
C SER A 208 -0.62 -33.28 -9.37
N CYS A 209 -0.75 -31.95 -9.59
CA CYS A 209 -2.02 -31.25 -9.49
C CYS A 209 -2.87 -31.39 -10.78
N PRO A 210 -4.21 -31.49 -10.71
CA PRO A 210 -5.07 -31.47 -11.90
C PRO A 210 -4.93 -30.22 -12.77
N SER A 211 -4.49 -29.08 -12.20
CA SER A 211 -4.22 -27.84 -12.94
C SER A 211 -3.16 -28.00 -14.03
N LYS A 212 -2.37 -29.09 -14.01
CA LYS A 212 -1.42 -29.43 -15.06
C LYS A 212 -2.03 -29.45 -16.45
N ALA A 213 -3.31 -29.81 -16.59
CA ALA A 213 -4.01 -29.80 -17.87
C ALA A 213 -4.15 -28.39 -18.49
N GLN A 214 -3.99 -27.33 -17.67
CA GLN A 214 -4.02 -25.92 -18.04
C GLN A 214 -2.66 -25.26 -17.77
N GLY A 215 -1.57 -26.02 -17.88
CA GLY A 215 -0.22 -25.48 -17.65
C GLY A 215 0.05 -25.03 -16.21
N GLY A 216 -0.71 -25.57 -15.26
CA GLY A 216 -0.60 -25.23 -13.84
C GLY A 216 -1.40 -23.98 -13.42
N ASP A 217 -2.15 -23.34 -14.32
CA ASP A 217 -2.96 -22.16 -14.01
C ASP A 217 -4.07 -22.48 -13.00
N LEU A 218 -4.17 -21.65 -11.95
CA LEU A 218 -5.21 -21.76 -10.91
C LEU A 218 -6.33 -20.74 -11.11
N GLY A 219 -6.20 -19.84 -12.09
CA GLY A 219 -7.13 -18.74 -12.28
C GLY A 219 -7.02 -17.69 -11.17
N TRP A 220 -8.03 -16.80 -11.11
CA TRP A 220 -8.11 -15.75 -10.10
C TRP A 220 -8.68 -16.29 -8.80
N PHE A 221 -8.00 -16.04 -7.68
CA PHE A 221 -8.48 -16.39 -6.36
C PHE A 221 -8.28 -15.27 -5.33
N GLY A 222 -9.24 -15.16 -4.42
CA GLY A 222 -9.25 -14.24 -3.29
C GLY A 222 -8.73 -14.89 -2.01
N ARG A 223 -8.74 -14.13 -0.91
CA ARG A 223 -8.42 -14.63 0.44
C ARG A 223 -9.33 -15.80 0.86
N ASN A 224 -8.77 -16.74 1.61
CA ASN A 224 -9.40 -17.95 2.14
C ASN A 224 -9.89 -18.97 1.10
N GLN A 225 -9.44 -18.87 -0.16
CA GLN A 225 -9.77 -19.85 -1.20
C GLN A 225 -8.69 -20.92 -1.37
N MET A 226 -7.46 -20.63 -0.94
CA MET A 226 -6.30 -21.54 -1.00
C MET A 226 -5.79 -21.86 0.40
N VAL A 227 -4.87 -22.82 0.51
CA VAL A 227 -4.17 -23.09 1.78
C VAL A 227 -3.33 -21.88 2.20
N LYS A 228 -3.27 -21.63 3.51
CA LYS A 228 -2.74 -20.39 4.09
C LYS A 228 -1.33 -20.06 3.60
N GLU A 229 -0.43 -21.05 3.61
CA GLU A 229 0.97 -20.89 3.24
C GLU A 229 1.13 -20.49 1.76
N PHE A 230 0.29 -21.08 0.89
CA PHE A 230 0.29 -20.79 -0.54
C PHE A 230 -0.25 -19.38 -0.83
N GLU A 231 -1.35 -19.03 -0.18
CA GLU A 231 -1.96 -17.71 -0.31
C GLU A 231 -1.03 -16.60 0.18
N GLU A 232 -0.45 -16.75 1.37
CA GLU A 232 0.46 -15.75 1.94
C GLU A 232 1.65 -15.48 1.02
N ALA A 233 2.21 -16.51 0.39
CA ALA A 233 3.27 -16.34 -0.60
C ALA A 233 2.80 -15.56 -1.83
N CYS A 234 1.63 -15.88 -2.40
CA CYS A 234 1.11 -15.19 -3.59
C CYS A 234 0.79 -13.72 -3.34
N TYR A 235 0.24 -13.40 -2.16
CA TYR A 235 -0.08 -12.03 -1.76
C TYR A 235 1.15 -11.21 -1.37
N ALA A 236 2.26 -11.88 -0.99
CA ALA A 236 3.53 -11.22 -0.67
C ALA A 236 4.47 -11.03 -1.89
N ALA A 237 4.29 -11.80 -2.96
CA ALA A 237 5.11 -11.76 -4.18
C ALA A 237 5.00 -10.43 -4.96
N GLU A 238 5.67 -10.28 -6.10
CA GLU A 238 5.29 -9.34 -7.17
C GLU A 238 4.84 -10.12 -8.42
N VAL A 239 4.25 -9.45 -9.41
CA VAL A 239 3.86 -10.11 -10.66
C VAL A 239 5.13 -10.63 -11.36
N ASP A 240 5.03 -11.84 -11.90
CA ASP A 240 6.10 -12.65 -12.50
C ASP A 240 7.12 -13.27 -11.53
N ASP A 241 7.04 -12.99 -10.23
CA ASP A 241 7.90 -13.63 -9.23
C ASP A 241 7.70 -15.14 -9.19
N LEU A 242 8.83 -15.85 -9.19
CA LEU A 242 8.91 -17.31 -9.06
C LEU A 242 9.35 -17.69 -7.64
N MET A 243 8.60 -18.56 -6.99
CA MET A 243 8.84 -18.96 -5.60
C MET A 243 8.45 -20.41 -5.33
N LYS A 244 8.97 -20.97 -4.24
CA LYS A 244 8.60 -22.31 -3.75
C LYS A 244 7.92 -22.23 -2.39
N VAL A 245 6.87 -23.02 -2.19
CA VAL A 245 6.10 -23.08 -0.93
C VAL A 245 5.83 -24.51 -0.54
N LYS A 246 6.03 -24.81 0.75
CA LYS A 246 5.66 -26.09 1.35
C LYS A 246 4.25 -26.02 1.91
N THR A 247 3.43 -27.02 1.61
CA THR A 247 2.07 -27.17 2.14
C THR A 247 1.85 -28.61 2.59
N GLN A 248 0.66 -28.91 3.13
CA GLN A 248 0.25 -30.29 3.42
C GLN A 248 0.20 -31.22 2.19
N PHE A 249 0.17 -30.68 0.97
CA PHE A 249 0.10 -31.45 -0.27
C PHE A 249 1.47 -31.74 -0.90
N GLY A 250 2.55 -31.17 -0.35
CA GLY A 250 3.89 -31.22 -0.95
C GLY A 250 4.44 -29.82 -1.22
N TRP A 251 5.38 -29.76 -2.15
CA TRP A 251 6.07 -28.54 -2.57
C TRP A 251 5.45 -27.96 -3.85
N HIS A 252 5.19 -26.66 -3.81
CA HIS A 252 4.61 -25.92 -4.91
C HIS A 252 5.66 -24.96 -5.45
N VAL A 253 6.09 -25.16 -6.69
CA VAL A 253 6.80 -24.13 -7.45
C VAL A 253 5.75 -23.26 -8.12
N LEU A 254 5.64 -22.00 -7.71
CA LEU A 254 4.56 -21.12 -8.11
C LEU A 254 5.08 -19.83 -8.72
N GLN A 255 4.34 -19.33 -9.70
CA GLN A 255 4.60 -18.04 -10.32
C GLN A 255 3.33 -17.20 -10.29
N LEU A 256 3.47 -15.97 -9.79
CA LEU A 256 2.35 -15.03 -9.81
C LEU A 256 2.20 -14.44 -11.21
N THR A 257 1.01 -14.56 -11.81
CA THR A 257 0.75 -14.09 -13.19
C THR A 257 -0.13 -12.86 -13.24
N GLY A 258 -0.74 -12.44 -12.11
CA GLY A 258 -1.52 -11.21 -12.08
C GLY A 258 -2.05 -10.82 -10.71
N ARG A 259 -2.41 -9.54 -10.59
CA ARG A 259 -3.01 -8.92 -9.40
C ARG A 259 -4.17 -8.03 -9.80
N LYS A 260 -5.31 -8.17 -9.12
CA LYS A 260 -6.42 -7.21 -9.19
C LYS A 260 -6.28 -6.24 -8.04
N ALA A 261 -5.90 -5.00 -8.35
CA ALA A 261 -5.87 -3.93 -7.36
C ALA A 261 -7.28 -3.71 -6.80
N PRO A 262 -7.40 -3.28 -5.54
CA PRO A 262 -8.67 -2.78 -5.03
C PRO A 262 -9.09 -1.51 -5.76
N PRO A 263 -10.38 -1.14 -5.70
CA PRO A 263 -10.85 0.08 -6.33
C PRO A 263 -10.09 1.28 -5.79
N ALA A 264 -9.78 2.23 -6.67
CA ALA A 264 -9.11 3.44 -6.26
C ALA A 264 -10.04 4.26 -5.36
N ASP A 265 -9.53 4.72 -4.22
CA ASP A 265 -10.25 5.68 -3.38
C ASP A 265 -10.16 7.07 -4.01
N LEU A 266 -11.30 7.57 -4.49
CA LEU A 266 -11.44 8.92 -5.04
C LEU A 266 -11.95 9.86 -3.95
N THR A 267 -11.26 10.97 -3.73
CA THR A 267 -11.74 11.98 -2.76
C THR A 267 -12.93 12.76 -3.34
N VAL A 268 -13.71 13.40 -2.46
CA VAL A 268 -14.82 14.26 -2.89
C VAL A 268 -14.34 15.49 -3.66
N GLN A 269 -13.12 15.97 -3.36
CA GLN A 269 -12.44 17.04 -4.09
C GLN A 269 -12.06 16.59 -5.50
N ASP A 270 -11.51 15.38 -5.64
CA ASP A 270 -11.17 14.81 -6.96
C ASP A 270 -12.43 14.57 -7.80
N LEU A 271 -13.53 14.12 -7.16
CA LEU A 271 -14.82 14.00 -7.82
C LEU A 271 -15.32 15.38 -8.30
N ALA A 272 -15.24 16.41 -7.46
CA ALA A 272 -15.65 17.76 -7.85
C ALA A 272 -14.83 18.30 -9.02
N ALA A 273 -13.51 18.08 -9.03
CA ALA A 273 -12.64 18.43 -10.14
C ALA A 273 -13.01 17.67 -11.42
N LEU A 274 -13.31 16.36 -11.32
CA LEU A 274 -13.76 15.54 -12.44
C LEU A 274 -15.08 16.08 -13.01
N LEU A 275 -16.05 16.43 -12.16
CA LEU A 275 -17.35 16.95 -12.59
C LEU A 275 -17.25 18.35 -13.22
N ALA A 276 -16.28 19.16 -12.79
CA ALA A 276 -16.04 20.50 -13.31
C ALA A 276 -15.38 20.49 -14.71
N ASP A 277 -14.66 19.42 -15.08
CA ASP A 277 -14.04 19.25 -16.39
C ASP A 277 -14.95 18.44 -17.34
N PRO A 278 -15.53 19.06 -18.39
CA PRO A 278 -16.38 18.36 -19.34
C PRO A 278 -15.70 17.18 -20.04
N ALA A 279 -14.40 17.29 -20.35
CA ALA A 279 -13.67 16.25 -21.05
C ALA A 279 -13.43 15.03 -20.14
N ALA A 280 -13.03 15.27 -18.88
CA ALA A 280 -12.88 14.22 -17.88
C ALA A 280 -14.21 13.51 -17.59
N ARG A 281 -15.31 14.29 -17.51
CA ARG A 281 -16.66 13.77 -17.29
C ARG A 281 -17.18 12.92 -18.44
N GLU A 282 -16.84 13.23 -19.69
CA GLU A 282 -17.23 12.40 -20.86
C GLU A 282 -16.37 11.13 -20.99
N ALA A 283 -15.11 11.21 -20.56
CA ALA A 283 -14.19 10.08 -20.55
C ALA A 283 -14.53 9.05 -19.45
N ALA A 284 -15.09 9.50 -18.33
CA ALA A 284 -15.52 8.64 -17.23
C ALA A 284 -17.01 8.25 -17.35
N GLN A 285 -17.38 7.12 -16.78
CA GLN A 285 -18.77 6.76 -16.52
C GLN A 285 -19.06 6.86 -15.03
N LEU A 286 -20.14 7.56 -14.69
CA LEU A 286 -20.52 7.90 -13.33
C LEU A 286 -21.67 7.01 -12.88
N VAL A 287 -21.48 6.30 -11.77
CA VAL A 287 -22.44 5.34 -11.22
C VAL A 287 -22.88 5.80 -9.84
N ASP A 288 -24.18 5.91 -9.63
CA ASP A 288 -24.78 6.21 -8.32
C ASP A 288 -25.47 4.96 -7.78
N VAL A 289 -24.95 4.36 -6.72
CA VAL A 289 -25.51 3.13 -6.11
C VAL A 289 -26.45 3.41 -4.93
N ARG A 290 -26.88 4.67 -4.76
CA ARG A 290 -27.93 5.01 -3.80
C ARG A 290 -29.25 4.34 -4.16
N GLU A 291 -30.01 4.02 -3.12
CA GLU A 291 -31.33 3.38 -3.27
C GLU A 291 -32.37 4.38 -3.78
N PRO A 292 -33.44 3.90 -4.45
CA PRO A 292 -34.45 4.79 -5.03
C PRO A 292 -35.10 5.74 -4.01
N ASP A 293 -35.26 5.33 -2.76
CA ASP A 293 -35.83 6.16 -1.69
C ASP A 293 -34.88 7.29 -1.23
N GLU A 294 -33.57 7.10 -1.37
CA GLU A 294 -32.56 8.13 -1.12
C GLU A 294 -32.62 9.18 -2.23
N LEU A 295 -32.71 8.75 -3.50
CA LEU A 295 -32.84 9.65 -4.65
C LEU A 295 -34.14 10.47 -4.61
N GLN A 296 -35.24 9.88 -4.13
CA GLN A 296 -36.51 10.60 -3.98
C GLN A 296 -36.44 11.72 -2.93
N ARG A 297 -35.62 11.55 -1.88
CA ARG A 297 -35.48 12.54 -0.80
C ARG A 297 -34.44 13.61 -1.09
N GLU A 298 -33.34 13.22 -1.72
CA GLU A 298 -32.14 14.06 -1.86
C GLU A 298 -31.88 14.53 -3.30
N GLY A 299 -32.64 14.00 -4.26
CA GLY A 299 -32.47 14.30 -5.68
C GLY A 299 -31.54 13.33 -6.40
N SER A 300 -31.82 13.15 -7.69
CA SER A 300 -31.02 12.36 -8.61
C SER A 300 -29.87 13.17 -9.19
N LEU A 301 -28.72 12.52 -9.39
CA LEU A 301 -27.55 13.11 -10.03
C LEU A 301 -27.52 12.88 -11.55
N ALA A 302 -28.66 12.50 -12.15
CA ALA A 302 -28.75 12.23 -13.59
C ALA A 302 -28.36 13.45 -14.44
N ALA A 303 -28.61 14.67 -13.95
CA ALA A 303 -28.22 15.92 -14.63
C ALA A 303 -26.69 16.07 -14.75
N GLN A 304 -25.94 15.51 -13.80
CA GLN A 304 -24.48 15.48 -13.82
C GLN A 304 -23.93 14.29 -14.62
N GLY A 305 -24.78 13.42 -15.16
CA GLY A 305 -24.39 12.26 -15.97
C GLY A 305 -24.30 10.94 -15.20
N PHE A 306 -24.79 10.87 -13.96
CA PHE A 306 -24.80 9.64 -13.19
C PHE A 306 -25.89 8.67 -13.65
N VAL A 307 -25.52 7.40 -13.79
CA VAL A 307 -26.44 6.28 -13.96
C VAL A 307 -26.72 5.65 -12.60
N ASN A 308 -27.99 5.62 -12.18
CA ASN A 308 -28.36 5.00 -10.91
C ASN A 308 -28.45 3.48 -11.03
N ILE A 309 -27.68 2.77 -10.20
CA ILE A 309 -27.58 1.30 -10.17
C ILE A 309 -27.63 0.85 -8.70
N PRO A 310 -28.81 0.78 -8.08
CA PRO A 310 -28.95 0.45 -6.65
C PRO A 310 -28.56 -1.00 -6.37
N LEU A 311 -27.82 -1.25 -5.29
CA LEU A 311 -27.33 -2.59 -4.97
C LEU A 311 -28.47 -3.59 -4.65
N SER A 312 -29.59 -3.09 -4.12
CA SER A 312 -30.80 -3.91 -3.88
C SER A 312 -31.35 -4.59 -5.13
N GLN A 313 -31.07 -4.05 -6.32
CA GLN A 313 -31.56 -4.55 -7.61
C GLN A 313 -30.49 -5.34 -8.38
N SER A 314 -29.45 -5.83 -7.70
CA SER A 314 -28.31 -6.54 -8.32
C SER A 314 -28.70 -7.70 -9.22
N GLN A 315 -29.78 -8.42 -8.90
CA GLN A 315 -30.27 -9.51 -9.75
C GLN A 315 -30.69 -9.04 -11.15
N ASP A 316 -31.13 -7.78 -11.29
CA ASP A 316 -31.62 -7.23 -12.56
C ASP A 316 -30.51 -6.64 -13.42
N TRP A 317 -29.54 -5.95 -12.79
CA TRP A 317 -28.48 -5.24 -13.51
C TRP A 317 -27.18 -6.04 -13.63
N ALA A 318 -26.85 -6.94 -12.70
CA ALA A 318 -25.58 -7.67 -12.75
C ALA A 318 -25.41 -8.49 -14.04
N PRO A 319 -26.44 -9.22 -14.53
CA PRO A 319 -26.34 -9.91 -15.82
C PRO A 319 -26.14 -8.94 -17.00
N LYS A 320 -26.74 -7.75 -16.95
CA LYS A 320 -26.63 -6.74 -18.03
C LYS A 320 -25.24 -6.12 -18.08
N ILE A 321 -24.65 -5.83 -16.92
CA ILE A 321 -23.25 -5.38 -16.82
C ILE A 321 -22.31 -6.49 -17.30
N ALA A 322 -22.55 -7.75 -16.89
CA ALA A 322 -21.77 -8.89 -17.36
C ALA A 322 -21.88 -9.11 -18.89
N ARG A 323 -22.95 -8.67 -19.54
CA ARG A 323 -23.07 -8.68 -21.02
C ARG A 323 -22.55 -7.41 -21.69
N GLY A 324 -22.11 -6.39 -20.94
CA GLY A 324 -21.65 -5.12 -21.48
C GLY A 324 -22.77 -4.22 -22.00
N GLU A 325 -24.01 -4.43 -21.57
CA GLU A 325 -25.18 -3.67 -22.04
C GLU A 325 -25.40 -2.35 -21.28
N LEU A 326 -24.95 -2.28 -20.03
CA LEU A 326 -25.24 -1.15 -19.13
C LEU A 326 -24.05 -0.22 -18.91
N LEU A 327 -22.84 -0.78 -18.89
CA LEU A 327 -21.59 -0.07 -18.61
C LEU A 327 -20.52 -0.52 -19.61
N ASP A 328 -19.64 0.41 -20.00
CA ASP A 328 -18.50 0.15 -20.85
C ASP A 328 -17.29 -0.26 -19.99
N ARG A 329 -16.75 -1.46 -20.21
CA ARG A 329 -15.62 -2.00 -19.44
C ARG A 329 -14.30 -1.28 -19.69
N THR A 330 -14.20 -0.59 -20.83
CA THR A 330 -13.00 0.14 -21.25
C THR A 330 -12.93 1.55 -20.67
N LYS A 331 -14.05 2.07 -20.16
CA LYS A 331 -14.13 3.40 -19.55
C LYS A 331 -13.86 3.35 -18.06
N ARG A 332 -13.17 4.39 -17.58
CA ARG A 332 -13.02 4.64 -16.15
C ARG A 332 -14.38 4.75 -15.48
N THR A 333 -14.62 3.95 -14.45
CA THR A 333 -15.90 3.92 -13.73
C THR A 333 -15.76 4.54 -12.35
N VAL A 334 -16.53 5.58 -12.05
CA VAL A 334 -16.55 6.21 -10.72
C VAL A 334 -17.87 5.90 -10.03
N VAL A 335 -17.79 5.28 -8.86
CA VAL A 335 -18.95 4.82 -8.10
C VAL A 335 -19.15 5.66 -6.85
N LEU A 336 -20.34 6.24 -6.73
CA LEU A 336 -20.79 7.03 -5.60
C LEU A 336 -21.90 6.30 -4.84
N CYS A 337 -21.87 6.35 -3.52
CA CYS A 337 -22.99 5.97 -2.66
C CYS A 337 -23.30 7.11 -1.69
N LYS A 338 -24.37 7.01 -0.89
CA LYS A 338 -24.69 8.04 0.11
C LYS A 338 -23.61 8.12 1.19
N LYS A 339 -23.37 6.98 1.84
CA LYS A 339 -22.40 6.79 2.92
C LYS A 339 -22.08 5.31 3.05
N GLY A 340 -20.88 5.03 3.57
CA GLY A 340 -20.43 3.69 3.90
C GLY A 340 -19.73 3.01 2.73
N ILE A 341 -19.85 1.68 2.66
CA ILE A 341 -19.02 0.84 1.79
C ILE A 341 -19.72 0.38 0.51
N ARG A 342 -20.93 0.88 0.21
CA ARG A 342 -21.72 0.42 -0.95
C ARG A 342 -21.03 0.73 -2.28
N SER A 343 -20.42 1.91 -2.41
CA SER A 343 -19.61 2.27 -3.59
C SER A 343 -18.43 1.32 -3.75
N THR A 344 -17.73 1.01 -2.66
CA THR A 344 -16.62 0.04 -2.65
C THR A 344 -17.08 -1.37 -3.02
N GLN A 345 -18.23 -1.84 -2.52
CA GLN A 345 -18.79 -3.16 -2.86
C GLN A 345 -19.11 -3.27 -4.35
N MET A 346 -19.78 -2.26 -4.92
CA MET A 346 -20.03 -2.22 -6.35
C MET A 346 -18.73 -2.18 -7.14
N ALA A 347 -17.76 -1.37 -6.72
CA ALA A 347 -16.49 -1.27 -7.41
C ALA A 347 -15.70 -2.59 -7.39
N GLN A 348 -15.74 -3.31 -6.27
CA GLN A 348 -15.20 -4.67 -6.16
C GLN A 348 -15.90 -5.65 -7.10
N PHE A 349 -17.23 -5.63 -7.18
CA PHE A 349 -17.99 -6.45 -8.14
C PHE A 349 -17.54 -6.18 -9.58
N LEU A 350 -17.39 -4.90 -9.96
CA LEU A 350 -16.98 -4.53 -11.31
C LEU A 350 -15.57 -5.08 -11.64
N LEU A 351 -14.61 -4.93 -10.74
CA LEU A 351 -13.23 -5.40 -10.93
C LEU A 351 -13.13 -6.94 -10.95
N THR A 352 -13.89 -7.61 -10.06
CA THR A 352 -13.72 -9.05 -9.84
C THR A 352 -14.61 -9.90 -10.74
N GLN A 353 -15.88 -9.52 -10.91
CA GLN A 353 -16.90 -10.32 -11.57
C GLN A 353 -17.28 -9.81 -12.97
N ALA A 354 -17.11 -8.51 -13.24
CA ALA A 354 -17.49 -7.91 -14.52
C ALA A 354 -16.30 -7.47 -15.39
N GLU A 355 -15.08 -7.83 -14.99
CA GLU A 355 -13.84 -7.64 -15.76
C GLU A 355 -13.54 -6.19 -16.14
N PHE A 356 -13.85 -5.26 -15.24
CA PHE A 356 -13.39 -3.87 -15.35
C PHE A 356 -11.95 -3.75 -14.87
N GLU A 357 -11.21 -2.81 -15.45
CA GLU A 357 -9.79 -2.55 -15.09
C GLU A 357 -9.60 -1.23 -14.33
N ASP A 358 -10.39 -0.19 -14.64
CA ASP A 358 -10.29 1.13 -14.01
C ASP A 358 -11.60 1.52 -13.31
N VAL A 359 -11.67 1.22 -12.01
CA VAL A 359 -12.82 1.53 -11.17
C VAL A 359 -12.37 2.24 -9.91
N ALA A 360 -13.05 3.35 -9.59
CA ALA A 360 -12.83 4.13 -8.39
C ALA A 360 -14.11 4.23 -7.56
N SER A 361 -13.97 4.17 -6.24
CA SER A 361 -15.06 4.46 -5.29
C SER A 361 -14.86 5.81 -4.64
N VAL A 362 -15.92 6.61 -4.57
CA VAL A 362 -15.88 7.91 -3.89
C VAL A 362 -15.87 7.68 -2.38
N ALA A 363 -14.77 8.07 -1.74
CA ALA A 363 -14.59 7.98 -0.29
C ALA A 363 -15.55 8.95 0.43
N GLY A 364 -16.20 8.47 1.49
CA GLY A 364 -17.18 9.24 2.26
C GLY A 364 -18.56 9.40 1.60
N GLY A 365 -18.65 9.23 0.29
CA GLY A 365 -19.91 9.26 -0.46
C GLY A 365 -20.53 10.64 -0.59
N MET A 366 -21.83 10.68 -0.86
CA MET A 366 -22.61 11.91 -1.05
C MET A 366 -22.67 12.75 0.22
N ASP A 367 -22.70 12.14 1.41
CA ASP A 367 -22.71 12.86 2.69
C ASP A 367 -21.44 13.71 2.85
N ALA A 368 -20.26 13.13 2.53
CA ALA A 368 -18.99 13.86 2.57
C ALA A 368 -18.93 14.94 1.48
N TYR A 369 -19.46 14.67 0.29
CA TYR A 369 -19.51 15.66 -0.79
C TYR A 369 -20.37 16.87 -0.39
N ALA A 370 -21.56 16.62 0.17
CA ALA A 370 -22.47 17.66 0.64
C ALA A 370 -21.84 18.50 1.77
N GLN A 371 -21.06 17.87 2.65
CA GLN A 371 -20.39 18.54 3.76
C GLN A 371 -19.20 19.40 3.32
N ASP A 372 -18.35 18.88 2.43
CA ASP A 372 -17.05 19.50 2.10
C ASP A 372 -17.11 20.41 0.87
N ILE A 373 -17.97 20.11 -0.09
CA ILE A 373 -18.09 20.83 -1.37
C ILE A 373 -19.41 21.60 -1.45
N GLY A 374 -20.49 21.02 -0.90
CA GLY A 374 -21.86 21.49 -1.07
C GLY A 374 -22.63 20.65 -2.10
N LEU A 375 -23.95 20.63 -2.00
CA LEU A 375 -24.80 19.86 -2.92
C LEU A 375 -24.64 20.42 -4.36
N PRO A 376 -24.40 19.54 -5.34
CA PRO A 376 -24.27 19.91 -6.75
C PRO A 376 -25.61 20.23 -7.44
#